data_AF-A0A7S7ZMY6-F1
#
_entry.id   AF-A0A7S7ZMY6-F1
#
_cell.length_a   1.000
_cell.length_b   1.000
_cell.length_c   1.000
_cell.angle_alpha   90.00
_cell.angle_beta   90.00
_cell.angle_gamma   90.00
#
_symmetry.space_group_name_H-M   'P 1'
#
loop_
_entity.id
_entity.type
_entity.pdbx_description
1 polymer ?
#
loop_
_entity_poly.entity_id
_entity_poly.type
_entity_poly.pdbx_seq_one_letter_code
_entity_poly.pdbx_strand_id
1 'polypeptide(L)'
;MSNAGYAATTVSVSGDRVIGGRPAGCPSSFCGCGAALRVFGHVVPELNLASNWLRFPRAAPAPGMVAARRGHVFVLEQPLGGDMWMAYDANSGGHATRMHARSLRGYTIVNPRGAMG
;
A
#
# COMPACT_ATOMS: atom_id res chain seq x y z
N MET A 1 28.10 1.18 -34.22
CA MET A 1 28.02 -0.21 -33.70
C MET A 1 28.41 -0.17 -32.23
N SER A 2 27.55 -0.72 -31.36
CA SER A 2 27.77 -1.20 -29.97
C SER A 2 28.27 -0.16 -28.93
N ASN A 3 27.58 0.24 -27.85
CA ASN A 3 26.65 -0.31 -26.84
C ASN A 3 27.34 -0.45 -25.46
N ALA A 4 26.56 -0.12 -24.43
CA ALA A 4 26.69 -0.43 -22.99
C ALA A 4 27.74 0.37 -22.16
N GLY A 5 27.45 0.80 -20.93
CA GLY A 5 26.34 0.42 -20.06
C GLY A 5 26.03 1.49 -19.02
N TYR A 6 24.73 1.78 -18.87
CA TYR A 6 24.21 2.35 -17.64
C TYR A 6 24.29 1.24 -16.59
N ALA A 7 25.31 1.32 -15.72
CA ALA A 7 25.35 0.53 -14.51
C ALA A 7 24.11 0.87 -13.68
N ALA A 8 23.11 0.00 -13.73
CA ALA A 8 21.98 0.06 -12.83
C ALA A 8 22.52 -0.22 -11.43
N THR A 9 22.63 0.83 -10.60
CA THR A 9 22.88 0.69 -9.18
C THR A 9 21.76 -0.16 -8.59
N THR A 10 22.03 -1.45 -8.37
CA THR A 10 21.16 -2.31 -7.58
C THR A 10 21.24 -1.84 -6.13
N VAL A 11 20.36 -0.91 -5.77
CA VAL A 11 20.05 -0.64 -4.36
C VAL A 11 19.37 -1.90 -3.85
N SER A 12 20.13 -2.77 -3.19
CA SER A 12 19.57 -3.83 -2.37
C SER A 12 18.87 -3.17 -1.18
N VAL A 13 17.64 -2.70 -1.41
CA VAL A 13 16.72 -2.48 -0.30
C VAL A 13 16.53 -3.88 0.27
N SER A 14 16.97 -4.12 1.51
CA SER A 14 16.44 -5.21 2.33
C SER A 14 14.96 -4.92 2.52
N GLY A 15 14.18 -5.16 1.46
CA GLY A 15 12.93 -4.48 1.17
C GLY A 15 11.81 -4.93 2.07
N ASP A 16 11.88 -6.16 2.56
CA ASP A 16 10.79 -6.76 3.31
C ASP A 16 11.06 -6.67 4.81
N ARG A 17 10.53 -5.61 5.43
CA ARG A 17 10.58 -5.46 6.88
C ARG A 17 9.20 -5.74 7.48
N VAL A 18 9.08 -6.78 8.30
CA VAL A 18 7.91 -6.96 9.16
C VAL A 18 7.96 -5.92 10.29
N ILE A 19 6.90 -5.14 10.42
CA ILE A 19 6.78 -4.06 11.41
C ILE A 19 5.62 -4.27 12.40
N GLY A 20 4.89 -5.38 12.28
CA GLY A 20 3.83 -5.74 13.22
C GLY A 20 2.94 -6.87 12.71
N GLY A 21 1.89 -7.15 13.48
CA GLY A 21 0.82 -8.09 13.14
C GLY A 21 -0.54 -7.41 13.07
N ARG A 22 -1.61 -8.19 13.29
CA ARG A 22 -2.98 -7.68 13.36
C ARG A 22 -3.15 -6.71 14.53
N PRO A 23 -3.53 -5.44 14.28
CA PRO A 23 -3.85 -4.50 15.35
C PRO A 23 -5.08 -4.94 16.16
N ALA A 24 -5.14 -4.55 17.43
CA ALA A 24 -6.33 -4.75 18.26
C ALA A 24 -7.55 -4.04 17.63
N GLY A 25 -8.71 -4.68 17.63
CA GLY A 25 -9.93 -4.16 17.00
C GLY A 25 -10.04 -4.38 15.49
N CYS A 26 -8.98 -4.82 14.81
CA CYS A 26 -9.05 -5.16 13.38
C CYS A 26 -9.56 -6.60 13.14
N PRO A 27 -10.25 -6.88 12.02
CA PRO A 27 -10.66 -8.23 11.62
C PRO A 27 -9.44 -9.12 11.28
N SER A 28 -9.63 -10.42 11.07
CA SER A 28 -8.54 -11.33 10.65
C SER A 28 -7.94 -10.96 9.28
N SER A 29 -8.77 -10.47 8.36
CA SER A 29 -8.33 -9.86 7.11
C SER A 29 -8.16 -8.35 7.30
N PHE A 30 -7.02 -7.93 7.85
CA PHE A 30 -6.83 -6.57 8.37
C PHE A 30 -6.13 -5.58 7.40
N CYS A 31 -6.06 -5.85 6.10
CA CYS A 31 -5.41 -4.93 5.16
C CYS A 31 -6.10 -3.56 5.15
N GLY A 32 -7.43 -3.52 5.07
CA GLY A 32 -8.22 -2.30 5.13
C GLY A 32 -8.12 -1.58 6.48
N CYS A 33 -8.28 -2.33 7.58
CA CYS A 33 -8.19 -1.77 8.93
C CYS A 33 -6.81 -1.15 9.22
N GLY A 34 -5.73 -1.86 8.84
CA GLY A 34 -4.36 -1.35 9.01
C GLY A 34 -4.09 -0.13 8.15
N ALA A 35 -4.58 -0.09 6.90
CA ALA A 35 -4.50 1.09 6.06
C ALA A 35 -5.26 2.29 6.66
N ALA A 36 -6.45 2.07 7.22
CA ALA A 36 -7.23 3.12 7.88
C ALA A 36 -6.48 3.69 9.10
N LEU A 37 -5.91 2.82 9.94
CA LEU A 37 -5.07 3.24 11.07
C LEU A 37 -3.86 4.05 10.60
N ARG A 38 -3.20 3.64 9.50
CA ARG A 38 -2.02 4.33 8.97
C ARG A 38 -2.35 5.72 8.41
N VAL A 39 -3.51 5.87 7.75
CA VAL A 39 -3.92 7.10 7.05
C VAL A 39 -4.66 8.07 7.96
N PHE A 40 -5.58 7.57 8.77
CA PHE A 40 -6.53 8.35 9.58
C PHE A 40 -6.24 8.32 11.09
N GLY A 41 -5.35 7.43 11.55
CA GLY A 41 -5.02 7.28 12.96
C GLY A 41 -6.07 6.52 13.79
N HIS A 42 -7.15 6.04 13.18
CA HIS A 42 -8.21 5.29 13.85
C HIS A 42 -8.83 4.24 12.93
N VAL A 43 -9.57 3.29 13.52
CA VAL A 43 -10.30 2.27 12.77
C VAL A 43 -11.53 2.90 12.13
N VAL A 44 -11.72 2.67 10.84
CA VAL A 44 -12.92 3.03 10.09
C VAL A 44 -13.59 1.74 9.63
N PRO A 45 -14.62 1.22 10.32
CA PRO A 45 -15.18 -0.10 10.06
C PRO A 45 -15.59 -0.34 8.61
N GLU A 46 -16.14 0.69 7.95
CA GLU A 46 -16.55 0.65 6.55
C GLU A 46 -15.37 0.40 5.61
N LEU A 47 -14.16 0.78 6.00
CA LEU A 47 -12.93 0.60 5.22
C LEU A 47 -12.18 -0.69 5.58
N ASN A 48 -12.70 -1.51 6.50
CA ASN A 48 -12.12 -2.83 6.74
C ASN A 48 -12.17 -3.71 5.48
N LEU A 49 -13.23 -3.57 4.69
CA LEU A 49 -13.37 -4.26 3.40
C LEU A 49 -12.59 -3.51 2.31
N ALA A 50 -11.57 -4.17 1.74
CA ALA A 50 -10.68 -3.57 0.74
C ALA A 50 -11.42 -2.97 -0.47
N SER A 51 -12.55 -3.54 -0.90
CA SER A 51 -13.33 -3.00 -2.03
C SER A 51 -13.96 -1.64 -1.74
N ASN A 52 -14.23 -1.29 -0.49
CA ASN A 52 -14.82 0.01 -0.14
C ASN A 52 -13.84 1.17 -0.34
N TRP A 53 -12.53 0.91 -0.32
CA TRP A 53 -11.52 1.91 -0.67
C TRP A 53 -11.64 2.41 -2.11
N LEU A 54 -12.23 1.61 -3.01
CA LEU A 54 -12.44 2.01 -4.41
C LEU A 54 -13.52 3.09 -4.59
N ARG A 55 -14.22 3.48 -3.51
CA ARG A 55 -15.18 4.61 -3.49
C ARG A 55 -14.50 5.97 -3.37
N PHE A 56 -13.25 5.99 -2.91
CA PHE A 56 -12.46 7.21 -2.91
C PHE A 56 -12.11 7.64 -4.34
N PRO A 57 -11.95 8.95 -4.59
CA PRO A 57 -11.61 9.45 -5.92
C PRO A 57 -10.25 8.91 -6.35
N ARG A 58 -10.13 8.57 -7.64
CA ARG A 58 -8.86 8.15 -8.23
C ARG A 58 -7.83 9.28 -8.14
N ALA A 59 -6.58 8.92 -7.94
CA ALA A 59 -5.48 9.86 -7.81
C ALA A 59 -4.21 9.36 -8.52
N ALA A 60 -3.29 10.27 -8.80
CA ALA A 60 -1.92 9.90 -9.17
C ALA A 60 -1.19 9.28 -7.96
N PRO A 61 -0.22 8.36 -8.17
CA PRO A 61 0.62 7.85 -7.09
C PRO A 61 1.36 8.96 -6.35
N ALA A 62 1.18 9.03 -5.03
CA ALA A 62 1.84 9.99 -4.15
C ALA A 62 1.92 9.41 -2.71
N PRO A 63 2.86 9.89 -1.86
CA PRO A 63 2.88 9.52 -0.45
C PRO A 63 1.53 9.76 0.24
N GLY A 64 1.06 8.77 1.00
CA GLY A 64 -0.23 8.79 1.68
C GLY A 64 -1.44 8.45 0.80
N MET A 65 -1.26 8.21 -0.49
CA MET A 65 -2.30 7.61 -1.34
C MET A 65 -2.40 6.11 -1.07
N VAL A 66 -3.49 5.51 -1.52
CA VAL A 66 -3.78 4.10 -1.27
C VAL A 66 -3.92 3.34 -2.58
N ALA A 67 -3.20 2.23 -2.69
CA ALA A 67 -3.38 1.26 -3.76
C ALA A 67 -4.45 0.26 -3.31
N ALA A 68 -5.59 0.26 -4.00
CA ALA A 68 -6.72 -0.59 -3.68
C ALA A 68 -7.12 -1.47 -4.87
N ARG A 69 -7.56 -2.68 -4.55
CA ARG A 69 -8.29 -3.58 -5.46
C ARG A 69 -9.24 -4.44 -4.64
N ARG A 70 -10.08 -5.22 -5.32
CA ARG A 70 -10.89 -6.23 -4.62
C ARG A 70 -9.96 -7.20 -3.88
N GLY A 71 -10.12 -7.28 -2.56
CA GLY A 71 -9.40 -8.21 -1.69
C GLY A 71 -8.07 -7.72 -1.11
N HIS A 72 -7.48 -6.59 -1.56
CA HIS A 72 -6.25 -6.08 -0.96
C HIS A 72 -6.10 -4.57 -1.07
N VAL A 73 -5.45 -3.98 -0.07
CA VAL A 73 -5.18 -2.55 0.01
C VAL A 73 -3.89 -2.27 0.79
N PHE A 74 -3.09 -1.30 0.33
CA PHE A 74 -1.87 -0.84 1.02
C PHE A 74 -1.64 0.67 0.81
N VAL A 75 -0.88 1.29 1.71
CA VAL A 75 -0.57 2.73 1.68
C VAL A 75 0.77 2.96 1.00
N LEU A 76 0.83 3.94 0.10
CA LEU A 76 2.05 4.37 -0.57
C LEU A 76 2.87 5.27 0.36
N GLU A 77 4.11 4.90 0.64
CA GLU A 77 4.99 5.66 1.53
C GLU A 77 6.00 6.47 0.75
N GLN A 78 6.76 5.84 -0.14
CA GLN A 78 7.83 6.48 -0.91
C GLN A 78 7.94 5.88 -2.32
N PRO A 79 8.16 6.69 -3.38
CA PRO A 79 8.40 6.17 -4.71
C PRO A 79 9.77 5.48 -4.77
N LEU A 80 9.83 4.33 -5.43
CA LEU A 80 11.09 3.60 -5.69
C LEU A 80 11.50 3.62 -7.17
N GLY A 81 10.64 4.20 -8.04
CA GLY A 81 10.84 4.29 -9.48
C GLY A 81 9.83 3.43 -10.25
N GLY A 82 9.42 3.91 -11.43
CA GLY A 82 8.42 3.25 -12.27
C GLY A 82 7.10 3.01 -11.52
N ASP A 83 6.63 1.76 -11.53
CA ASP A 83 5.43 1.31 -10.81
C ASP A 83 5.73 0.77 -9.41
N MET A 84 6.96 0.91 -8.90
CA MET A 84 7.38 0.37 -7.60
C MET A 84 7.33 1.44 -6.51
N TRP A 85 6.74 1.08 -5.37
CA TRP A 85 6.59 1.94 -4.21
C TRP A 85 6.96 1.20 -2.93
N MET A 86 7.61 1.90 -2.00
CA MET A 86 7.65 1.46 -0.62
C MET A 86 6.22 1.55 -0.08
N ALA A 87 5.70 0.43 0.39
CA ALA A 87 4.33 0.28 0.82
C ALA A 87 4.26 -0.10 2.29
N TYR A 88 3.38 0.59 3.04
CA TYR A 88 2.85 0.06 4.28
C TYR A 88 1.72 -0.91 3.94
N ASP A 89 1.97 -2.20 4.17
CA ASP A 89 1.16 -3.31 3.68
C ASP A 89 0.72 -4.22 4.83
N ALA A 90 -0.42 -3.88 5.40
CA ALA A 90 -1.08 -4.63 6.46
C ALA A 90 -1.71 -5.91 5.92
N ASN A 91 -1.66 -6.98 6.71
CA ASN A 91 -2.13 -8.31 6.33
C ASN A 91 -1.49 -8.82 5.02
N SER A 92 -0.22 -8.51 4.83
CA SER A 92 0.63 -9.13 3.81
C SER A 92 1.05 -10.54 4.26
N GLY A 93 1.72 -11.31 3.39
CA GLY A 93 2.00 -12.74 3.54
C GLY A 93 2.25 -13.24 4.98
N GLY A 94 1.65 -14.33 5.40
CA GLY A 94 1.78 -14.80 6.79
C GLY A 94 1.16 -13.88 7.84
N HIS A 95 0.09 -13.14 7.48
CA HIS A 95 -0.70 -12.29 8.41
C HIS A 95 0.13 -11.24 9.16
N ALA A 96 1.07 -10.60 8.47
CA ALA A 96 1.93 -9.56 9.05
C ALA A 96 1.68 -8.20 8.39
N THR A 97 2.07 -7.14 9.09
CA THR A 97 2.22 -5.80 8.50
C THR A 97 3.67 -5.64 8.07
N ARG A 98 3.89 -5.26 6.82
CA ARG A 98 5.23 -5.05 6.24
C ARG A 98 5.40 -3.64 5.72
N MET A 99 6.63 -3.15 5.79
CA MET A 99 7.13 -2.08 4.94
C MET A 99 7.93 -2.74 3.84
N HIS A 100 7.47 -2.66 2.58
CA HIS A 100 8.18 -3.28 1.46
C HIS A 100 7.88 -2.74 0.08
N ALA A 101 8.76 -3.05 -0.87
CA ALA A 101 8.61 -2.66 -2.27
C ALA A 101 7.44 -3.40 -2.91
N ARG A 102 6.47 -2.65 -3.45
CA ARG A 102 5.28 -3.18 -4.12
C ARG A 102 5.05 -2.52 -5.45
N SER A 103 4.77 -3.35 -6.46
CA SER A 103 4.25 -2.88 -7.75
C SER A 103 2.80 -2.41 -7.59
N LEU A 104 2.49 -1.30 -8.24
CA LEU A 104 1.13 -0.76 -8.38
C LEU A 104 0.30 -1.47 -9.46
N ARG A 105 0.89 -2.41 -10.23
CA ARG A 105 0.13 -3.12 -11.29
C ARG A 105 -1.09 -3.84 -10.72
N GLY A 106 -2.22 -3.62 -11.38
CA GLY A 106 -3.51 -4.19 -10.99
C GLY A 106 -4.16 -3.53 -9.76
N TYR A 107 -3.64 -2.39 -9.30
CA TYR A 107 -4.26 -1.57 -8.27
C TYR A 107 -4.80 -0.26 -8.86
N THR A 108 -5.92 0.19 -8.30
CA THR A 108 -6.40 1.57 -8.49
C THR A 108 -5.81 2.42 -7.36
N ILE A 109 -5.20 3.53 -7.71
CA ILE A 109 -4.71 4.49 -6.73
C ILE A 109 -5.84 5.46 -6.39
N VAL A 110 -6.11 5.62 -5.10
CA VAL A 110 -7.19 6.48 -4.59
C VAL A 110 -6.65 7.49 -3.59
N ASN A 111 -7.31 8.64 -3.50
CA ASN A 111 -7.06 9.66 -2.50
C ASN A 111 -7.99 9.45 -1.29
N PRO A 112 -7.48 8.91 -0.17
CA PRO A 112 -8.29 8.61 1.00
C PRO A 112 -8.73 9.86 1.79
N ARG A 113 -8.22 11.05 1.43
CA ARG A 113 -8.64 12.34 2.01
C ARG A 113 -9.60 13.12 1.10
N GLY A 114 -9.95 12.56 -0.07
CA GLY A 114 -11.02 13.08 -0.91
C GLY A 114 -12.39 12.61 -0.42
N ALA A 115 -13.45 13.33 -0.78
CA ALA A 115 -14.82 12.89 -0.49
C ALA A 115 -15.13 11.56 -1.19
N MET A 116 -15.70 10.60 -0.47
CA MET A 116 -16.17 9.34 -1.05
C MET A 116 -17.41 9.58 -1.92
N GLY A 117 -17.47 8.93 -3.08
CA GLY A 117 -18.65 8.88 -3.94
C GLY A 117 -19.55 7.67 -3.69
#